data_AF-A0A026VXZ7-F1
#
_entry.id   AF-A0A026VXZ7-F1
#
_cell.length_a   1.000
_cell.length_b   1.000
_cell.length_c   1.000
_cell.angle_alpha   90.00
_cell.angle_beta   90.00
_cell.angle_gamma   90.00
#
_symmetry.space_group_name_H-M   'P 1'
#
loop_
_entity.id
_entity.type
_entity.pdbx_description
1 polymer ?
#
loop_
_entity_poly.entity_id
_entity_poly.type
_entity_poly.pdbx_seq_one_letter_code
_entity_poly.pdbx_strand_id
1 'polypeptide(L)'
;MIQPDDKSSKELLTRRIFLAVVSSVTLQFFFVCCLVLFANLSTDYVHWLQETWSIVTSLRMWTFLVIFTTVVFLQAVFCRRVYLHTPPYYKSRFTKLLATFTAQNLYLGTLYVIIGGILIWFHLLLKGGSTYLFFEVYLTEWTQFKFGLSGALSTDGSELTLIEALSMDKIPIMQHLGYLDLVTLAQKEKARRATLFTLSQPGGHPYNWNCVVQRCTDLLNKFSSDLNAISVKPQPPLTCYGKSVLTTMGRPTQQKDRVYHMRKLVPDVAPTLTAVETITQETSYTGLLAQFVKQKRDAFVTYLLSKPLINYIFGEQDENKIRYVLFNSQPVMWAAEAISSLSVFSLTEDHHGIVQKDIPTIVNALLSVKQALDKQQKSVILARRLQTEDKLIREIFTSLRSAIKRSLYRIVTNFEPYINDLCLESAAVEQLQSFLNYKE
;
A
#
# COMPACT_ATOMS: atom_id res chain seq x y z
N MET A 1 -14.32 17.00 -80.81
CA MET A 1 -14.97 16.67 -79.52
C MET A 1 -14.05 15.68 -78.81
N ILE A 2 -13.10 16.18 -78.04
CA ILE A 2 -12.03 15.38 -77.43
C ILE A 2 -12.54 14.93 -76.06
N GLN A 3 -12.81 13.64 -75.92
CA GLN A 3 -13.12 13.01 -74.65
C GLN A 3 -11.82 13.04 -73.83
N PRO A 4 -11.74 13.80 -72.71
CA PRO A 4 -10.51 13.89 -71.96
C PRO A 4 -10.19 12.51 -71.36
N ASP A 5 -8.92 12.13 -71.41
CA ASP A 5 -8.40 10.86 -70.93
C ASP A 5 -8.67 10.72 -69.42
N ASP A 6 -9.75 10.01 -69.09
CA ASP A 6 -10.27 9.76 -67.73
C ASP A 6 -9.18 9.18 -66.79
N LYS A 7 -8.19 8.50 -67.37
CA LYS A 7 -7.05 7.94 -66.65
C LYS A 7 -6.10 9.02 -66.11
N SER A 8 -5.78 10.02 -66.93
CA SER A 8 -4.89 11.14 -66.57
C SER A 8 -5.47 12.02 -65.45
N SER A 9 -6.78 12.26 -65.49
CA SER A 9 -7.48 13.04 -64.46
C SER A 9 -7.52 12.33 -63.11
N LYS A 10 -7.74 11.00 -63.11
CA LYS A 10 -7.73 10.17 -61.89
C LYS A 10 -6.34 10.06 -61.26
N GLU A 11 -5.29 10.01 -62.07
CA GLU A 11 -3.90 9.98 -61.61
C GLU A 11 -3.49 11.30 -60.95
N LEU A 12 -3.80 12.44 -61.59
CA LEU A 12 -3.54 13.77 -61.04
C LEU A 12 -4.25 14.00 -59.69
N LEU A 13 -5.51 13.57 -59.58
CA LEU A 13 -6.28 13.68 -58.35
C LEU A 13 -5.68 12.81 -57.23
N THR A 14 -5.31 11.57 -57.53
CA THR A 14 -4.71 10.65 -56.55
C THR A 14 -3.37 11.20 -56.04
N ARG A 15 -2.56 11.78 -56.92
CA ARG A 15 -1.30 12.45 -56.55
C ARG A 15 -1.52 13.65 -55.63
N ARG A 16 -2.53 14.49 -55.88
CA ARG A 16 -2.86 15.65 -55.03
C ARG A 16 -3.35 15.24 -53.65
N ILE A 17 -4.18 14.21 -53.56
CA ILE A 17 -4.68 13.69 -52.29
C ILE A 17 -3.54 13.07 -51.48
N PHE A 18 -2.67 12.29 -52.13
CA PHE A 18 -1.49 11.73 -51.49
C PHE A 18 -0.58 12.83 -50.93
N LEU A 19 -0.30 13.87 -51.70
CA LEU A 19 0.49 15.02 -51.25
C LEU A 19 -0.14 15.70 -50.03
N ALA A 20 -1.46 15.91 -50.03
CA ALA A 20 -2.18 16.52 -48.93
C ALA A 20 -2.11 15.67 -47.65
N VAL A 21 -2.26 14.34 -47.76
CA VAL A 21 -2.11 13.40 -46.64
C VAL A 21 -0.72 13.47 -46.04
N VAL A 22 0.31 13.36 -46.89
CA VAL A 22 1.71 13.42 -46.44
C VAL A 22 1.98 14.76 -45.76
N SER A 23 1.57 15.88 -46.36
CA SER A 23 1.77 17.20 -45.74
C SER A 23 1.04 17.36 -44.40
N SER A 24 -0.15 16.78 -44.26
CA SER A 24 -0.92 16.83 -43.00
C SER A 24 -0.23 16.04 -41.90
N VAL A 25 0.21 14.81 -42.20
CA VAL A 25 0.90 13.96 -41.23
C VAL A 25 2.24 14.59 -40.81
N THR A 26 3.01 15.13 -41.76
CA THR A 26 4.28 15.83 -41.46
C THR A 26 4.06 17.06 -40.59
N LEU A 27 3.05 17.89 -40.91
CA LEU A 27 2.75 19.09 -40.13
C LEU A 27 2.26 18.75 -38.71
N GLN A 28 1.41 17.72 -38.57
CA GLN A 28 0.91 17.28 -37.27
C GLN A 28 2.03 16.67 -36.42
N PHE A 29 2.92 15.86 -37.02
CA PHE A 29 4.11 15.36 -36.32
C PHE A 29 4.97 16.52 -35.80
N PHE A 30 5.22 17.52 -36.64
CA PHE A 30 5.93 18.73 -36.25
C PHE A 30 5.26 19.44 -35.05
N PHE A 31 3.94 19.62 -35.08
CA PHE A 31 3.22 20.22 -33.94
C PHE A 31 3.33 19.40 -32.66
N VAL A 32 3.23 18.07 -32.73
CA VAL A 32 3.41 17.21 -31.54
C VAL A 32 4.84 17.31 -31.00
N CYS A 33 5.86 17.33 -31.87
CA CYS A 33 7.25 17.55 -31.45
C CYS A 33 7.45 18.90 -30.76
N CYS A 34 6.87 19.97 -31.32
CA CYS A 34 6.89 21.31 -30.71
C CYS A 34 6.19 21.31 -29.33
N LEU A 35 5.03 20.65 -29.21
CA LEU A 35 4.31 20.55 -27.93
C LEU A 35 5.12 19.80 -26.88
N VAL A 36 5.81 18.71 -27.25
CA VAL A 36 6.68 17.97 -26.32
C VAL A 36 7.89 18.81 -25.90
N LEU A 37 8.51 19.54 -26.84
CA LEU A 37 9.62 20.47 -26.55
C LEU A 37 9.21 21.55 -25.55
N PHE A 38 8.05 22.20 -25.76
CA PHE A 38 7.54 23.23 -24.86
C PHE A 38 7.07 22.66 -23.52
N ALA A 39 6.46 21.47 -23.51
CA ALA A 39 5.96 20.85 -22.27
C ALA A 39 7.09 20.45 -21.31
N ASN A 40 8.26 20.10 -21.84
CA ASN A 40 9.41 19.68 -21.05
C ASN A 40 10.40 20.81 -20.77
N LEU A 41 10.05 22.07 -21.05
CA LEU A 41 10.96 23.20 -20.87
C LEU A 41 11.54 23.22 -19.45
N SER A 42 12.86 23.01 -19.38
CA SER A 42 13.63 23.01 -18.14
C SER A 42 14.76 24.02 -18.23
N THR A 43 15.27 24.48 -17.08
CA THR A 43 16.39 25.42 -16.98
C THR A 43 17.72 24.83 -17.46
N ASP A 44 17.85 23.50 -17.45
CA ASP A 44 19.06 22.79 -17.91
C ASP A 44 18.93 22.35 -19.37
N TYR A 45 19.50 23.12 -20.30
CA TYR A 45 19.34 22.92 -21.75
C TYR A 45 19.80 21.54 -22.26
N VAL A 46 20.88 20.98 -21.71
CA VAL A 46 21.44 19.70 -22.16
C VAL A 46 20.57 18.52 -21.70
N HIS A 47 20.16 18.53 -20.44
CA HIS A 47 19.28 17.51 -19.88
C HIS A 47 17.91 17.55 -20.55
N TRP A 48 17.34 18.76 -20.72
CA TRP A 48 16.09 19.00 -21.44
C TRP A 48 16.08 18.38 -22.84
N LEU A 49 17.14 18.60 -23.62
CA LEU A 49 17.21 18.14 -25.01
C LEU A 49 17.39 16.62 -25.08
N GLN A 50 18.18 16.04 -24.17
CA GLN A 50 18.37 14.60 -24.07
C GLN A 50 17.09 13.87 -23.64
N GLU A 51 16.37 14.41 -22.64
CA GLU A 51 15.11 13.87 -22.16
C GLU A 51 14.01 13.98 -23.23
N THR A 52 13.93 15.13 -23.92
CA THR A 52 13.01 15.32 -25.04
C THR A 52 13.32 14.38 -26.20
N TRP A 53 14.60 14.18 -26.54
CA TRP A 53 15.01 13.25 -27.58
C TRP A 53 14.68 11.79 -27.22
N SER A 54 14.88 11.40 -25.96
CA SER A 54 14.49 10.08 -25.45
C SER A 54 12.98 9.84 -25.55
N ILE A 55 12.18 10.86 -25.21
CA ILE A 55 10.71 10.78 -25.31
C ILE A 55 10.27 10.68 -26.78
N VAL A 56 10.87 11.45 -27.68
CA VAL A 56 10.57 11.41 -29.12
C VAL A 56 10.97 10.07 -29.75
N THR A 57 12.08 9.48 -29.33
CA THR A 57 12.58 8.19 -29.84
C THR A 57 11.98 6.97 -29.14
N SER A 58 11.21 7.18 -28.06
CA SER A 58 10.56 6.11 -27.31
C SER A 58 9.58 5.31 -28.16
N LEU A 59 9.59 3.98 -28.01
CA LEU A 59 8.64 3.08 -28.66
C LEU A 59 7.18 3.46 -28.39
N ARG A 60 6.89 4.05 -27.22
CA ARG A 60 5.55 4.55 -26.84
C ARG A 60 5.10 5.74 -27.70
N MET A 61 6.02 6.61 -28.09
CA MET A 61 5.73 7.76 -28.95
C MET A 61 5.49 7.30 -30.39
N TRP A 62 6.26 6.33 -30.87
CA TRP A 62 6.08 5.75 -32.20
C TRP A 62 4.78 4.97 -32.33
N THR A 63 4.36 4.20 -31.32
CA THR A 63 3.05 3.52 -31.36
C THR A 63 1.89 4.52 -31.41
N PHE A 64 1.99 5.62 -30.66
CA PHE A 64 1.01 6.71 -30.71
C PHE A 64 0.95 7.36 -32.09
N LEU A 65 2.11 7.67 -32.68
CA LEU A 65 2.22 8.29 -34.00
C LEU A 65 1.60 7.40 -35.09
N VAL A 66 1.81 6.08 -35.01
CA VAL A 66 1.20 5.12 -35.94
C VAL A 66 -0.32 5.13 -35.81
N ILE A 67 -0.86 5.06 -34.59
CA ILE A 67 -2.32 5.13 -34.35
C ILE A 67 -2.88 6.45 -34.88
N PHE A 68 -2.25 7.58 -34.56
CA PHE A 68 -2.67 8.90 -35.03
C PHE A 68 -2.64 9.02 -36.57
N THR A 69 -1.57 8.53 -37.21
CA THR A 69 -1.41 8.54 -38.68
C THR A 69 -2.49 7.70 -39.36
N THR A 70 -2.85 6.54 -38.80
CA THR A 70 -3.94 5.72 -39.35
C THR A 70 -5.29 6.44 -39.30
N VAL A 71 -5.59 7.16 -38.20
CA VAL A 71 -6.83 7.93 -38.07
C VAL A 71 -6.88 9.10 -39.05
N VAL A 72 -5.77 9.83 -39.22
CA VAL A 72 -5.67 10.95 -40.19
C VAL A 72 -5.75 10.44 -41.62
N PHE A 73 -5.14 9.29 -41.91
CA PHE A 73 -5.25 8.63 -43.22
C PHE A 73 -6.69 8.25 -43.54
N LEU A 74 -7.40 7.63 -42.58
CA LEU A 74 -8.82 7.34 -42.73
C LEU A 74 -9.61 8.62 -42.99
N GLN A 75 -9.42 9.66 -42.19
CA GLN A 75 -10.06 10.97 -42.40
C GLN A 75 -9.84 11.49 -43.83
N ALA A 76 -8.62 11.43 -44.35
CA ALA A 76 -8.31 11.91 -45.70
C ALA A 76 -8.99 11.08 -46.81
N VAL A 77 -9.10 9.76 -46.63
CA VAL A 77 -9.85 8.88 -47.55
C VAL A 77 -11.34 9.25 -47.58
N PHE A 78 -11.92 9.62 -46.44
CA PHE A 78 -13.30 10.09 -46.38
C PHE A 78 -13.48 11.50 -46.93
N CYS A 79 -12.57 12.44 -46.63
CA CYS A 79 -12.56 13.78 -47.22
C CYS A 79 -12.48 13.72 -48.75
N ARG A 80 -11.67 12.80 -49.32
CA ARG A 80 -11.62 12.56 -50.76
C ARG A 80 -13.01 12.33 -51.37
N ARG A 81 -13.86 11.53 -50.72
CA ARG A 81 -15.20 11.25 -51.23
C ARG A 81 -16.08 12.50 -51.24
N VAL A 82 -15.93 13.38 -50.25
CA VAL A 82 -16.70 14.63 -50.15
C VAL A 82 -16.31 15.63 -51.24
N TYR A 83 -15.01 15.82 -51.49
CA TYR A 83 -14.51 16.78 -52.50
C TYR A 83 -14.69 16.30 -53.94
N LEU A 84 -14.93 15.00 -54.16
CA LEU A 84 -15.18 14.42 -55.48
C LEU A 84 -16.60 14.64 -55.98
N HIS A 85 -17.55 14.94 -55.10
CA HIS A 85 -18.93 15.20 -55.47
C HIS A 85 -19.21 16.70 -55.50
N THR A 86 -19.95 17.15 -56.51
CA THR A 86 -20.38 18.55 -56.61
C THR A 86 -21.27 18.90 -55.40
N PRO A 87 -21.03 20.05 -54.74
CA PRO A 87 -21.82 20.44 -53.57
C PRO A 87 -23.29 20.61 -53.97
N PRO A 88 -24.24 19.98 -53.26
CA PRO A 88 -25.66 20.11 -53.58
C PRO A 88 -26.17 21.52 -53.24
N TYR A 89 -27.08 22.04 -54.08
CA TYR A 89 -27.72 23.36 -53.87
C TYR A 89 -28.80 23.28 -52.79
N TYR A 90 -28.71 24.12 -51.76
CA TYR A 90 -29.69 24.17 -50.66
C TYR A 90 -30.56 25.43 -50.75
N LYS A 91 -31.89 25.24 -50.88
CA LYS A 91 -32.87 26.35 -50.99
C LYS A 91 -33.16 27.08 -49.68
N SER A 92 -32.98 26.45 -48.51
CA SER A 92 -33.31 27.01 -47.19
C SER A 92 -32.23 26.73 -46.15
N ARG A 93 -32.10 27.62 -45.15
CA ARG A 93 -31.19 27.46 -44.00
C ARG A 93 -31.50 26.19 -43.20
N PHE A 94 -32.77 25.80 -43.13
CA PHE A 94 -33.21 24.56 -42.47
C PHE A 94 -32.73 23.31 -43.22
N THR A 95 -32.81 23.32 -44.56
CA THR A 95 -32.28 22.24 -45.41
C THR A 95 -30.75 22.14 -45.30
N LYS A 96 -30.06 23.27 -45.16
CA LYS A 96 -28.61 23.31 -44.89
C LYS A 96 -28.28 22.66 -43.53
N LEU A 97 -29.09 22.90 -42.50
CA LEU A 97 -28.90 22.30 -41.17
C LEU A 97 -29.16 20.79 -41.16
N LEU A 98 -30.23 20.32 -41.79
CA LEU A 98 -30.49 18.89 -41.97
C LEU A 98 -29.38 18.19 -42.76
N ALA A 99 -28.80 18.86 -43.76
CA ALA A 99 -27.68 18.32 -44.51
C ALA A 99 -26.38 18.21 -43.69
N THR A 100 -26.20 19.07 -42.66
CA THR A 100 -25.11 18.91 -41.69
C THR A 100 -25.23 17.61 -40.90
N PHE A 101 -26.45 17.10 -40.65
CA PHE A 101 -26.71 15.82 -39.96
C PHE A 101 -26.67 14.58 -40.87
N THR A 102 -26.19 14.71 -42.11
CA THR A 102 -25.99 13.56 -43.01
C THR A 102 -24.96 12.59 -42.40
N ALA A 103 -25.20 11.27 -42.52
CA ALA A 103 -24.34 10.22 -41.95
C ALA A 103 -22.83 10.39 -42.24
N GLN A 104 -22.49 10.95 -43.41
CA GLN A 104 -21.12 11.25 -43.82
C GLN A 104 -20.47 12.38 -43.01
N ASN A 105 -21.20 13.46 -42.75
CA ASN A 105 -20.72 14.60 -41.94
C ASN A 105 -20.65 14.25 -40.46
N LEU A 106 -21.59 13.41 -39.98
CA LEU A 106 -21.56 12.87 -38.62
C LEU A 106 -20.29 12.02 -38.40
N TYR A 107 -19.98 11.11 -39.35
CA TYR A 107 -18.78 10.29 -39.29
C TYR A 107 -17.49 11.12 -39.31
N LEU A 108 -17.41 12.14 -40.17
CA LEU A 108 -16.26 13.07 -40.20
C LEU A 108 -16.12 13.83 -38.88
N GLY A 109 -17.23 14.28 -38.30
CA GLY A 109 -17.26 14.90 -36.96
C GLY A 109 -16.77 13.95 -35.87
N THR A 110 -17.18 12.69 -35.90
CA THR A 110 -16.70 11.66 -34.97
C THR A 110 -15.19 11.45 -35.09
N LEU A 111 -14.64 11.42 -36.32
CA LEU A 111 -13.20 11.32 -36.52
C LEU A 111 -12.43 12.51 -35.92
N TYR A 112 -12.94 13.74 -36.07
CA TYR A 112 -12.33 14.92 -35.43
C TYR A 112 -12.35 14.84 -33.89
N VAL A 113 -13.45 14.36 -33.31
CA VAL A 113 -13.55 14.13 -31.85
C VAL A 113 -12.55 13.06 -31.40
N ILE A 114 -12.39 11.98 -32.17
CA ILE A 114 -11.41 10.92 -31.89
C ILE A 114 -9.99 11.49 -31.93
N ILE A 115 -9.64 12.29 -32.95
CA ILE A 115 -8.33 12.95 -33.06
C ILE A 115 -8.06 13.86 -31.86
N GLY A 116 -9.04 14.67 -31.46
CA GLY A 116 -8.94 15.51 -30.26
C GLY A 116 -8.75 14.69 -28.98
N GLY A 117 -9.51 13.60 -28.82
CA GLY A 117 -9.39 12.70 -27.68
C GLY A 117 -8.04 12.01 -27.60
N ILE A 118 -7.49 11.55 -28.73
CA ILE A 118 -6.16 10.94 -28.83
C ILE A 118 -5.06 11.93 -28.42
N LEU A 119 -5.16 13.19 -28.86
CA LEU A 119 -4.22 14.26 -28.46
C LEU A 119 -4.28 14.58 -26.95
N ILE A 120 -5.49 14.66 -26.38
CA ILE A 120 -5.67 14.88 -24.93
C ILE A 120 -5.13 13.70 -24.12
N TRP A 121 -5.42 12.47 -24.55
CA TRP A 121 -4.95 11.24 -23.90
C TRP A 121 -3.42 11.18 -23.89
N PHE A 122 -2.77 11.51 -25.01
CA PHE A 122 -1.31 11.59 -25.09
C PHE A 122 -0.72 12.65 -24.18
N HIS A 123 -1.36 13.82 -24.10
CA HIS A 123 -0.91 14.87 -23.20
C HIS A 123 -1.00 14.46 -21.72
N LEU A 124 -2.11 13.82 -21.34
CA LEU A 124 -2.30 13.25 -20.00
C LEU A 124 -1.31 12.11 -19.71
N LEU A 125 -0.98 11.29 -20.71
CA LEU A 125 -0.01 10.18 -20.58
C LEU A 125 1.44 10.66 -20.44
N LEU A 126 1.77 11.82 -21.02
CA LEU A 126 3.05 12.50 -20.83
C LEU A 126 3.14 13.17 -19.46
N LYS A 127 2.10 13.89 -19.04
CA LYS A 127 2.09 14.64 -17.76
C LYS A 127 1.75 13.81 -16.53
N GLY A 128 1.07 12.68 -16.69
CA GLY A 128 0.53 11.88 -15.59
C GLY A 128 1.60 11.32 -14.64
N GLY A 129 2.83 11.13 -15.13
CA GLY A 129 3.97 10.80 -14.26
C GLY A 129 4.43 12.01 -13.43
N SER A 130 4.51 13.19 -14.04
CA SER A 130 5.06 14.39 -13.40
C SER A 130 4.18 14.90 -12.26
N THR A 131 2.86 14.95 -12.41
CA THR A 131 1.97 15.44 -11.34
C THR A 131 1.95 14.51 -10.13
N TYR A 132 2.04 13.19 -10.35
CA TYR A 132 2.17 12.22 -9.27
C TYR A 132 3.49 12.37 -8.54
N LEU A 133 4.60 12.54 -9.26
CA LEU A 133 5.91 12.78 -8.68
C LEU A 133 5.96 14.07 -7.86
N PHE A 134 5.37 15.17 -8.34
CA PHE A 134 5.28 16.40 -7.55
C PHE A 134 4.48 16.16 -6.27
N PHE A 135 3.34 15.49 -6.36
CA PHE A 135 2.54 15.16 -5.18
C PHE A 135 3.31 14.28 -4.19
N GLU A 136 4.04 13.28 -4.68
CA GLU A 136 4.91 12.42 -3.87
C GLU A 136 6.02 13.24 -3.20
N VAL A 137 6.71 14.12 -3.93
CA VAL A 137 7.77 15.00 -3.37
C VAL A 137 7.22 15.91 -2.29
N TYR A 138 6.10 16.60 -2.53
CA TYR A 138 5.51 17.51 -1.55
C TYR A 138 4.95 16.79 -0.32
N LEU A 139 4.42 15.57 -0.48
CA LEU A 139 3.91 14.80 0.67
C LEU A 139 5.01 14.12 1.48
N THR A 140 6.16 13.83 0.86
CA THR A 140 7.28 13.16 1.53
C THR A 140 8.36 14.13 2.00
N GLU A 141 8.19 15.42 1.75
CA GLU A 141 9.06 16.48 2.24
C GLU A 141 9.17 16.42 3.77
N TRP A 142 10.41 16.39 4.26
CA TRP A 142 10.65 16.39 5.70
C TRP A 142 10.15 17.69 6.32
N THR A 143 9.40 17.56 7.41
CA THR A 143 8.84 18.69 8.16
C THR A 143 9.22 18.56 9.63
N GLN A 144 9.60 19.69 10.23
CA GLN A 144 9.98 19.76 11.63
C GLN A 144 8.73 19.98 12.50
N PHE A 145 8.43 19.05 13.40
CA PHE A 145 7.34 19.22 14.35
C PHE A 145 7.83 19.85 15.67
N LYS A 146 7.04 20.76 16.22
CA LYS A 146 7.34 21.39 17.51
C LYS A 146 6.96 20.46 18.67
N PHE A 147 7.65 20.61 19.79
CA PHE A 147 7.22 20.01 21.04
C PHE A 147 6.12 20.87 21.66
N GLY A 148 5.03 20.25 22.13
CA GLY A 148 4.01 20.96 22.88
C GLY A 148 4.60 21.48 24.18
N LEU A 149 4.70 22.80 24.34
CA LEU A 149 5.16 23.39 25.59
C LEU A 149 4.04 23.22 26.63
N SER A 150 4.32 22.49 27.71
CA SER A 150 3.40 22.36 28.86
C SER A 150 3.43 23.63 29.72
N GLY A 151 3.08 24.77 29.12
CA GLY A 151 2.98 26.08 29.77
C GLY A 151 1.80 26.84 29.17
N ALA A 152 0.99 27.47 30.01
CA ALA A 152 -0.29 28.12 29.68
C ALA A 152 -0.20 29.37 28.77
N LEU A 153 0.80 29.45 27.89
CA LEU A 153 1.10 30.65 27.09
C LEU A 153 1.47 30.34 25.64
N SER A 154 0.72 29.47 24.95
CA SER A 154 0.71 29.42 23.49
C SER A 154 -0.67 29.78 22.99
N THR A 155 -0.90 31.09 22.82
CA THR A 155 -2.03 31.67 22.09
C THR A 155 -1.74 31.63 20.59
N ASP A 156 -1.42 30.45 20.05
CA ASP A 156 -1.38 30.25 18.61
C ASP A 156 -2.04 28.91 18.30
N GLY A 157 -3.28 29.00 17.80
CA GLY A 157 -4.10 27.83 17.55
C GLY A 157 -3.56 27.04 16.36
N SER A 158 -3.35 25.74 16.56
CA SER A 158 -3.26 24.68 15.53
C SER A 158 -1.90 24.33 14.91
N GLU A 159 -0.76 24.58 15.55
CA GLU A 159 0.47 23.90 15.12
C GLU A 159 0.50 22.44 15.61
N LEU A 160 0.61 21.49 14.68
CA LEU A 160 0.66 20.06 14.98
C LEU A 160 1.96 19.72 15.74
N THR A 161 1.81 19.10 16.91
CA THR A 161 2.95 18.68 17.73
C THR A 161 3.54 17.35 17.28
N LEU A 162 4.81 17.10 17.61
CA LEU A 162 5.48 15.82 17.29
C LEU A 162 4.71 14.62 17.87
N ILE A 163 4.23 14.74 19.11
CA ILE A 163 3.52 13.66 19.81
C ILE A 163 2.18 13.35 19.14
N GLU A 164 1.47 14.37 18.68
CA GLU A 164 0.24 14.20 17.91
C GLU A 164 0.52 13.51 16.58
N ALA A 165 1.55 13.94 15.84
CA ALA A 165 1.95 13.32 14.57
C ALA A 165 2.29 11.83 14.74
N LEU A 166 3.06 11.47 15.78
CA LEU A 166 3.37 10.06 16.09
C LEU A 166 2.12 9.22 16.41
N SER A 167 1.07 9.86 16.92
CA SER A 167 -0.19 9.22 17.32
C SER A 167 -1.23 9.15 16.19
N MET A 168 -0.93 9.63 14.98
CA MET A 168 -1.86 9.67 13.84
C MET A 168 -1.97 8.32 13.10
N ASP A 169 -2.49 7.28 13.77
CA ASP A 169 -2.69 5.95 13.16
C ASP A 169 -3.62 5.95 11.94
N LYS A 170 -4.57 6.90 11.87
CA LYS A 170 -5.55 7.02 10.77
C LYS A 170 -4.96 7.68 9.53
N ILE A 171 -3.87 8.42 9.67
CA ILE A 171 -3.23 9.19 8.58
C ILE A 171 -1.76 8.76 8.52
N PRO A 172 -1.46 7.64 7.82
CA PRO A 172 -0.12 7.06 7.82
C PRO A 172 0.96 8.05 7.41
N ILE A 173 0.70 8.91 6.43
CA ILE A 173 1.68 9.89 5.92
C ILE A 173 2.17 10.81 7.06
N MET A 174 1.25 11.31 7.88
CA MET A 174 1.60 12.18 9.01
C MET A 174 2.37 11.42 10.09
N GLN A 175 1.99 10.16 10.35
CA GLN A 175 2.74 9.31 11.26
C GLN A 175 4.17 9.05 10.74
N HIS A 176 4.33 8.78 9.44
CA HIS A 176 5.64 8.58 8.82
C HIS A 176 6.51 9.83 8.93
N LEU A 177 5.97 11.01 8.63
CA LEU A 177 6.67 12.29 8.80
C LEU A 177 7.06 12.51 10.27
N GLY A 178 6.19 12.19 11.22
CA GLY A 178 6.49 12.29 12.65
C GLY A 178 7.66 11.39 13.08
N TYR A 179 7.69 10.14 12.64
CA TYR A 179 8.80 9.23 12.94
C TYR A 179 10.10 9.60 12.19
N LEU A 180 9.98 10.12 10.97
CA LEU A 180 11.12 10.65 10.20
C LEU A 180 11.74 11.88 10.89
N ASP A 181 10.91 12.77 11.41
CA ASP A 181 11.38 13.92 12.20
C ASP A 181 11.99 13.45 13.53
N LEU A 182 11.38 12.47 14.20
CA LEU A 182 11.91 11.91 15.45
C LEU A 182 13.31 11.31 15.29
N VAL A 183 13.56 10.52 14.23
CA VAL A 183 14.91 9.95 13.99
C VAL A 183 15.91 11.04 13.59
N THR A 184 15.47 12.05 12.84
CA THR A 184 16.30 13.20 12.44
C THR A 184 16.71 14.02 13.67
N LEU A 185 15.76 14.31 14.56
CA LEU A 185 15.98 14.93 15.86
C LEU A 185 16.96 14.12 16.69
N ALA A 186 16.72 12.81 16.81
CA ALA A 186 17.54 11.91 17.62
C ALA A 186 19.00 11.92 17.17
N GLN A 187 19.26 11.97 15.87
CA GLN A 187 20.61 11.86 15.31
C GLN A 187 21.32 13.20 15.14
N LYS A 188 20.62 14.26 14.75
CA LYS A 188 21.26 15.50 14.25
C LYS A 188 21.09 16.71 15.15
N GLU A 189 20.01 16.82 15.92
CA GLU A 189 19.63 18.07 16.58
C GLU A 189 19.79 18.05 18.11
N LYS A 190 20.97 18.46 18.59
CA LYS A 190 21.28 18.53 20.03
C LYS A 190 20.33 19.44 20.83
N ALA A 191 19.96 20.59 20.28
CA ALA A 191 19.07 21.54 20.97
C ALA A 191 17.68 20.94 21.23
N ARG A 192 17.11 20.25 20.23
CA ARG A 192 15.81 19.58 20.36
C ARG A 192 15.86 18.37 21.29
N ARG A 193 16.97 17.63 21.32
CA ARG A 193 17.18 16.57 22.32
C ARG A 193 17.20 17.12 23.74
N ALA A 194 17.83 18.27 23.97
CA ALA A 194 17.80 18.92 25.28
C ALA A 194 16.36 19.26 25.70
N THR A 195 15.51 19.75 24.77
CA THR A 195 14.07 19.94 25.04
C THR A 195 13.35 18.64 25.37
N LEU A 196 13.68 17.54 24.69
CA LEU A 196 13.10 16.22 24.97
C LEU A 196 13.47 15.70 26.37
N PHE A 197 14.69 15.97 26.84
CA PHE A 197 15.19 15.58 28.17
C PHE A 197 14.82 16.57 29.29
N THR A 198 13.98 17.56 29.00
CA THR A 198 13.50 18.49 30.04
C THR A 198 12.31 17.94 30.82
N LEU A 199 12.25 18.30 32.10
CA LEU A 199 11.11 18.04 32.96
C LEU A 199 10.05 19.13 32.79
N SER A 200 8.78 18.76 32.80
CA SER A 200 7.67 19.71 32.82
C SER A 200 7.67 20.50 34.12
N GLN A 201 7.29 21.78 34.05
CA GLN A 201 7.07 22.61 35.23
C GLN A 201 5.56 22.87 35.40
N PRO A 202 5.00 22.80 36.62
CA PRO A 202 5.66 22.63 37.92
C PRO A 202 5.85 21.16 38.38
N GLY A 203 5.46 20.16 37.57
CA GLY A 203 5.34 18.76 38.00
C GLY A 203 6.62 17.92 38.02
N GLY A 204 7.74 18.40 37.47
CA GLY A 204 9.00 17.66 37.45
C GLY A 204 8.95 16.33 36.67
N HIS A 205 7.98 16.16 35.77
CA HIS A 205 7.79 14.91 35.03
C HIS A 205 8.32 15.02 33.58
N PRO A 206 9.03 14.01 33.07
CA PRO A 206 9.55 14.02 31.70
C PRO A 206 8.46 13.69 30.67
N TYR A 207 7.45 14.57 30.54
CA TYR A 207 6.27 14.32 29.71
C TYR A 207 6.63 14.01 28.25
N ASN A 208 7.48 14.84 27.64
CA ASN A 208 7.87 14.69 26.24
C ASN A 208 8.55 13.34 25.97
N TRP A 209 9.50 12.97 26.84
CA TRP A 209 10.17 11.67 26.75
C TRP A 209 9.19 10.52 26.95
N ASN A 210 8.37 10.56 28.00
CA ASN A 210 7.41 9.49 28.31
C ASN A 210 6.47 9.23 27.14
N CYS A 211 5.96 10.29 26.48
CA CYS A 211 5.13 10.15 25.30
C CYS A 211 5.89 9.51 24.13
N VAL A 212 7.11 9.95 23.86
CA VAL A 212 7.94 9.41 22.76
C VAL A 212 8.29 7.94 22.99
N VAL A 213 8.81 7.60 24.17
CA VAL A 213 9.21 6.22 24.50
C VAL A 213 8.01 5.29 24.51
N GLN A 214 6.86 5.75 25.02
CA GLN A 214 5.62 4.97 25.01
C GLN A 214 5.17 4.72 23.56
N ARG A 215 5.07 5.75 22.71
CA ARG A 215 4.64 5.57 21.31
C ARG A 215 5.57 4.66 20.52
N CYS A 216 6.89 4.79 20.71
CA CYS A 216 7.87 3.93 20.02
C CYS A 216 7.80 2.48 20.50
N THR A 217 7.71 2.25 21.82
CA THR A 217 7.63 0.89 22.36
C THR A 217 6.28 0.23 22.04
N ASP A 218 5.17 0.97 22.08
CA ASP A 218 3.84 0.53 21.64
C ASP A 218 3.88 0.10 20.17
N LEU A 219 4.48 0.91 19.28
CA LEU A 219 4.62 0.59 17.86
C LEU A 219 5.45 -0.67 17.62
N LEU A 220 6.60 -0.80 18.30
CA LEU A 220 7.47 -1.99 18.21
C LEU A 220 6.74 -3.26 18.69
N ASN A 221 6.06 -3.17 19.83
CA ASN A 221 5.33 -4.31 20.40
C ASN A 221 4.12 -4.70 19.56
N LYS A 222 3.37 -3.71 19.02
CA LYS A 222 2.27 -3.95 18.07
C LYS A 222 2.78 -4.67 16.83
N PHE A 223 3.87 -4.19 16.24
CA PHE A 223 4.49 -4.82 15.08
C PHE A 223 4.96 -6.25 15.35
N SER A 224 5.59 -6.50 16.51
CA SER A 224 5.98 -7.84 16.95
C SER A 224 4.77 -8.77 17.12
N SER A 225 3.68 -8.28 17.73
CA SER A 225 2.43 -9.02 17.89
C SER A 225 1.81 -9.38 16.54
N ASP A 226 1.74 -8.43 15.60
CA ASP A 226 1.19 -8.62 14.26
C ASP A 226 2.00 -9.66 13.47
N LEU A 227 3.34 -9.60 13.55
CA LEU A 227 4.21 -10.62 12.95
C LEU A 227 4.00 -11.99 13.59
N ASN A 228 3.89 -12.08 14.91
CA ASN A 228 3.70 -13.35 15.60
C ASN A 228 2.33 -13.96 15.31
N ALA A 229 1.28 -13.16 15.20
CA ALA A 229 -0.07 -13.61 14.85
C ALA A 229 -0.10 -14.33 13.49
N ILE A 230 0.69 -13.87 12.53
CA ILE A 230 0.81 -14.51 11.21
C ILE A 230 1.53 -15.88 11.30
N SER A 231 2.50 -16.01 12.22
CA SER A 231 3.27 -17.24 12.41
C SER A 231 2.51 -18.39 13.08
N VAL A 232 1.38 -18.15 13.75
CA VAL A 232 0.74 -19.11 14.68
C VAL A 232 -0.37 -19.97 14.04
N LYS A 233 -0.79 -19.71 12.80
CA LYS A 233 -1.89 -20.49 12.20
C LYS A 233 -1.49 -21.96 11.92
N PRO A 234 -2.27 -22.97 12.37
CA PRO A 234 -1.95 -24.37 12.13
C PRO A 234 -2.10 -24.71 10.65
N GLN A 235 -1.06 -25.32 10.07
CA GLN A 235 -1.22 -26.09 8.83
C GLN A 235 -2.31 -27.16 9.05
N PRO A 236 -3.29 -27.34 8.16
CA PRO A 236 -4.15 -28.51 8.21
C PRO A 236 -3.26 -29.76 8.03
N PRO A 237 -3.49 -30.85 8.78
CA PRO A 237 -2.63 -32.03 8.74
C PRO A 237 -2.57 -32.57 7.31
N LEU A 238 -1.35 -32.63 6.78
CA LEU A 238 -1.04 -33.32 5.54
C LEU A 238 -1.60 -34.74 5.63
N THR A 239 -2.46 -35.08 4.68
CA THR A 239 -2.99 -36.44 4.50
C THR A 239 -1.81 -37.36 4.23
N CYS A 240 -1.45 -38.18 5.22
CA CYS A 240 -0.52 -39.29 5.04
C CYS A 240 -1.10 -40.26 4.00
N TYR A 241 -0.58 -40.22 2.78
CA TYR A 241 -0.74 -41.31 1.81
C TYR A 241 0.18 -42.45 2.24
N GLY A 242 -0.29 -43.25 3.19
CA GLY A 242 0.36 -44.50 3.58
C GLY A 242 0.24 -45.52 2.45
N LYS A 243 1.38 -45.93 1.89
CA LYS A 243 1.50 -47.04 0.95
C LYS A 243 0.88 -48.30 1.58
N SER A 244 -0.12 -48.87 0.90
CA SER A 244 -0.68 -50.17 1.21
C SER A 244 0.38 -51.26 0.95
N VAL A 245 0.73 -52.03 1.98
CA VAL A 245 1.37 -53.35 1.83
C VAL A 245 0.40 -54.38 2.42
N LEU A 246 0.11 -55.38 1.59
CA LEU A 246 -0.93 -56.37 1.76
C LEU A 246 -0.28 -57.69 2.21
N THR A 247 -0.67 -58.25 3.37
CA THR A 247 -0.54 -59.69 3.70
C THR A 247 -1.47 -59.98 4.90
N THR A 248 -2.69 -60.48 4.72
CA THR A 248 -3.13 -61.88 4.55
C THR A 248 -3.22 -62.68 5.87
N MET A 249 -4.49 -62.89 6.29
CA MET A 249 -5.14 -64.04 6.95
C MET A 249 -4.97 -64.32 8.45
N GLY A 250 -6.13 -64.34 9.15
CA GLY A 250 -6.35 -65.03 10.42
C GLY A 250 -7.40 -64.34 11.33
N ARG A 251 -8.61 -64.90 11.44
CA ARG A 251 -9.68 -64.60 12.45
C ARG A 251 -10.03 -65.94 13.15
N PRO A 252 -10.78 -66.05 14.27
CA PRO A 252 -11.28 -65.04 15.23
C PRO A 252 -11.20 -65.41 16.75
N THR A 253 -11.38 -64.41 17.63
CA THR A 253 -12.20 -64.45 18.89
C THR A 253 -12.30 -63.02 19.47
N GLN A 254 -13.38 -62.26 19.24
CA GLN A 254 -14.54 -62.00 20.12
C GLN A 254 -14.23 -61.58 21.58
N GLN A 255 -14.42 -60.29 21.90
CA GLN A 255 -15.20 -59.82 23.06
C GLN A 255 -15.74 -58.40 22.80
N LYS A 256 -17.04 -58.20 23.01
CA LYS A 256 -17.80 -56.94 22.94
C LYS A 256 -18.49 -56.77 24.29
N ASP A 257 -18.55 -55.54 24.81
CA ASP A 257 -19.59 -55.14 25.74
C ASP A 257 -20.22 -53.82 25.30
N ARG A 258 -21.55 -53.81 25.22
CA ARG A 258 -22.40 -52.64 24.93
C ARG A 258 -23.50 -52.61 25.98
N VAL A 259 -23.65 -51.50 26.69
CA VAL A 259 -24.76 -51.24 27.60
C VAL A 259 -25.57 -50.05 27.08
N TYR A 260 -26.90 -50.23 27.02
CA TYR A 260 -27.90 -49.25 26.56
C TYR A 260 -28.39 -48.35 27.72
N HIS A 261 -28.93 -47.16 27.43
CA HIS A 261 -29.69 -46.33 28.39
C HIS A 261 -31.12 -46.10 27.89
N MET A 262 -32.09 -46.33 28.78
CA MET A 262 -33.53 -46.40 28.51
C MET A 262 -34.26 -45.05 28.63
N ARG A 263 -35.34 -44.92 27.85
CA ARG A 263 -36.33 -43.81 27.83
C ARG A 263 -37.32 -43.92 29.00
N LYS A 264 -37.54 -42.84 29.76
CA LYS A 264 -38.58 -42.77 30.81
C LYS A 264 -39.97 -42.51 30.21
N LEU A 265 -40.97 -43.28 30.68
CA LEU A 265 -42.40 -43.12 30.43
C LEU A 265 -43.10 -42.76 31.74
N VAL A 266 -43.53 -41.51 31.91
CA VAL A 266 -44.59 -41.10 32.85
C VAL A 266 -45.34 -39.91 32.20
N PRO A 267 -46.69 -39.93 32.11
CA PRO A 267 -47.47 -38.82 31.55
C PRO A 267 -47.88 -37.78 32.62
N ASP A 268 -47.96 -36.51 32.19
CA ASP A 268 -48.38 -35.33 32.97
C ASP A 268 -49.87 -35.31 33.34
N VAL A 269 -50.18 -34.75 34.51
CA VAL A 269 -51.53 -34.35 34.94
C VAL A 269 -51.51 -32.85 35.29
N ALA A 270 -52.43 -32.09 34.70
CA ALA A 270 -52.84 -30.75 35.13
C ALA A 270 -54.31 -30.84 35.65
N PRO A 271 -54.84 -29.93 36.51
CA PRO A 271 -55.19 -28.58 36.02
C PRO A 271 -55.36 -27.41 37.07
N THR A 272 -55.47 -26.18 36.52
CA THR A 272 -56.29 -25.00 36.91
C THR A 272 -55.83 -23.92 37.92
N LEU A 273 -55.39 -22.78 37.34
CA LEU A 273 -55.77 -21.34 37.46
C LEU A 273 -56.10 -20.66 38.82
N THR A 274 -55.33 -19.61 39.12
CA THR A 274 -55.76 -18.24 39.54
C THR A 274 -54.63 -17.26 39.17
N ALA A 275 -54.80 -16.43 38.13
CA ALA A 275 -55.25 -15.03 38.18
C ALA A 275 -54.10 -14.00 38.24
N VAL A 276 -53.85 -13.39 37.07
CA VAL A 276 -53.54 -11.97 36.80
C VAL A 276 -52.30 -11.35 37.46
N GLU A 277 -51.30 -11.01 36.64
CA GLU A 277 -50.93 -9.59 36.43
C GLU A 277 -50.11 -9.39 35.15
N THR A 278 -50.52 -8.37 34.42
CA THR A 278 -50.11 -7.98 33.08
C THR A 278 -48.84 -7.14 33.16
N ILE A 279 -47.74 -7.55 32.53
CA ILE A 279 -46.67 -6.61 32.12
C ILE A 279 -46.23 -6.95 30.69
N THR A 280 -46.27 -5.90 29.90
CA THR A 280 -46.07 -5.75 28.47
C THR A 280 -44.75 -6.34 27.96
N GLN A 281 -44.86 -7.12 26.89
CA GLN A 281 -43.78 -7.74 26.15
C GLN A 281 -43.42 -6.85 24.96
N GLU A 282 -42.24 -6.23 24.95
CA GLU A 282 -41.54 -5.85 23.70
C GLU A 282 -40.03 -5.86 23.93
N THR A 283 -39.39 -7.02 23.81
CA THR A 283 -37.96 -7.12 23.47
C THR A 283 -37.62 -8.56 23.07
N SER A 284 -36.73 -8.71 22.09
CA SER A 284 -35.97 -9.94 21.78
C SER A 284 -36.61 -11.02 20.88
N TYR A 285 -36.96 -10.66 19.64
CA TYR A 285 -37.13 -11.65 18.55
C TYR A 285 -36.20 -11.37 17.35
N THR A 286 -35.80 -10.12 17.15
CA THR A 286 -34.92 -9.69 16.04
C THR A 286 -33.45 -10.08 16.23
N GLY A 287 -32.96 -10.12 17.48
CA GLY A 287 -31.57 -10.48 17.79
C GLY A 287 -31.22 -11.95 17.52
N LEU A 288 -32.13 -12.88 17.82
CA LEU A 288 -31.90 -14.32 17.64
C LEU A 288 -31.91 -14.74 16.17
N LEU A 289 -32.83 -14.19 15.36
CA LEU A 289 -32.86 -14.45 13.92
C LEU A 289 -31.64 -13.83 13.21
N ALA A 290 -31.24 -12.62 13.59
CA ALA A 290 -30.03 -11.99 13.05
C ALA A 290 -28.76 -12.79 13.39
N GLN A 291 -28.66 -13.32 14.61
CA GLN A 291 -27.55 -14.19 15.02
C GLN A 291 -27.57 -15.54 14.28
N PHE A 292 -28.75 -16.16 14.08
CA PHE A 292 -28.89 -17.40 13.31
C PHE A 292 -28.52 -17.23 11.84
N VAL A 293 -28.96 -16.14 11.21
CA VAL A 293 -28.62 -15.81 9.82
C VAL A 293 -27.13 -15.52 9.68
N LYS A 294 -26.54 -14.78 10.64
CA LYS A 294 -25.10 -14.53 10.69
C LYS A 294 -24.31 -15.82 10.83
N GLN A 295 -24.71 -16.72 11.74
CA GLN A 295 -24.05 -18.00 11.96
C GLN A 295 -24.14 -18.92 10.73
N LYS A 296 -25.30 -18.99 10.05
CA LYS A 296 -25.43 -19.75 8.80
C LYS A 296 -24.66 -19.13 7.64
N ARG A 297 -24.60 -17.80 7.56
CA ARG A 297 -23.77 -17.08 6.59
C ARG A 297 -22.29 -17.37 6.82
N ASP A 298 -21.82 -17.28 8.06
CA ASP A 298 -20.41 -17.53 8.40
C ASP A 298 -20.03 -19.00 8.14
N ALA A 299 -20.92 -19.95 8.45
CA ALA A 299 -20.73 -21.37 8.11
C ALA A 299 -20.70 -21.61 6.59
N PHE A 300 -21.56 -20.93 5.82
CA PHE A 300 -21.59 -21.03 4.36
C PHE A 300 -20.36 -20.38 3.71
N VAL A 301 -19.89 -19.24 4.21
CA VAL A 301 -18.65 -18.58 3.78
C VAL A 301 -17.45 -19.48 4.09
N THR A 302 -17.40 -20.05 5.29
CA THR A 302 -16.34 -21.01 5.67
C THR A 302 -16.36 -22.25 4.78
N TYR A 303 -17.54 -22.76 4.42
CA TYR A 303 -17.70 -23.86 3.47
C TYR A 303 -17.26 -23.48 2.05
N LEU A 304 -17.62 -22.30 1.55
CA LEU A 304 -17.17 -21.81 0.24
C LEU A 304 -15.64 -21.68 0.19
N LEU A 305 -15.04 -21.09 1.23
CA LEU A 305 -13.60 -20.94 1.37
C LEU A 305 -12.87 -22.28 1.61
N SER A 306 -13.57 -23.35 1.97
CA SER A 306 -12.97 -24.70 2.08
C SER A 306 -12.64 -25.32 0.71
N LYS A 307 -13.19 -24.78 -0.40
CA LYS A 307 -12.90 -25.27 -1.75
C LYS A 307 -11.60 -24.65 -2.27
N PRO A 308 -10.63 -25.44 -2.78
CA PRO A 308 -9.28 -24.95 -3.10
C PRO A 308 -9.25 -23.84 -4.17
N LEU A 309 -10.12 -23.90 -5.18
CA LEU A 309 -10.23 -22.88 -6.22
C LEU A 309 -10.82 -21.56 -5.71
N ILE A 310 -11.82 -21.63 -4.82
CA ILE A 310 -12.44 -20.46 -4.22
C ILE A 310 -11.52 -19.87 -3.15
N ASN A 311 -10.80 -20.69 -2.39
CA ASN A 311 -9.78 -20.25 -1.45
C ASN A 311 -8.58 -19.59 -2.14
N TYR A 312 -8.22 -20.05 -3.34
CA TYR A 312 -7.15 -19.42 -4.10
C TYR A 312 -7.51 -18.00 -4.55
N ILE A 313 -8.75 -17.77 -4.98
CA ILE A 313 -9.23 -16.48 -5.52
C ILE A 313 -9.76 -15.54 -4.43
N PHE A 314 -10.48 -16.08 -3.44
CA PHE A 314 -11.20 -15.32 -2.41
C PHE A 314 -10.71 -15.60 -0.99
N GLY A 315 -9.82 -16.57 -0.81
CA GLY A 315 -9.22 -16.86 0.49
C GLY A 315 -8.14 -15.86 0.85
N GLU A 316 -8.11 -15.50 2.12
CA GLU A 316 -7.10 -14.62 2.67
C GLU A 316 -5.75 -15.36 2.72
N GLN A 317 -4.84 -15.02 1.81
CA GLN A 317 -3.50 -15.60 1.77
C GLN A 317 -2.63 -14.99 2.87
N ASP A 318 -2.01 -15.84 3.70
CA ASP A 318 -1.14 -15.38 4.78
C ASP A 318 0.09 -14.63 4.25
N GLU A 319 0.53 -14.90 3.01
CA GLU A 319 1.59 -14.14 2.33
C GLU A 319 1.24 -12.65 2.18
N ASN A 320 -0.02 -12.33 1.87
CA ASN A 320 -0.44 -10.94 1.70
C ASN A 320 -0.48 -10.19 3.03
N LYS A 321 -0.73 -10.88 4.15
CA LYS A 321 -0.59 -10.32 5.48
C LYS A 321 0.87 -10.00 5.82
N ILE A 322 1.79 -10.91 5.51
CA ILE A 322 3.22 -10.67 5.71
C ILE A 322 3.66 -9.45 4.88
N ARG A 323 3.26 -9.39 3.61
CA ARG A 323 3.53 -8.23 2.74
C ARG A 323 3.00 -6.94 3.36
N TYR A 324 1.74 -6.93 3.78
CA TYR A 324 1.10 -5.76 4.41
C TYR A 324 1.85 -5.29 5.67
N VAL A 325 2.18 -6.21 6.59
CA VAL A 325 2.91 -5.86 7.81
C VAL A 325 4.30 -5.33 7.48
N LEU A 326 5.02 -5.94 6.52
CA LEU A 326 6.34 -5.47 6.11
C LEU A 326 6.31 -4.10 5.43
N PHE A 327 5.29 -3.79 4.62
CA PHE A 327 5.16 -2.44 4.06
C PHE A 327 4.95 -1.37 5.13
N ASN A 328 4.32 -1.71 6.26
CA ASN A 328 4.13 -0.80 7.39
C ASN A 328 5.33 -0.80 8.37
N SER A 329 6.49 -1.34 7.98
CA SER A 329 7.66 -1.44 8.86
C SER A 329 8.55 -0.19 8.88
N GLN A 330 8.35 0.76 7.96
CA GLN A 330 9.18 1.97 7.88
C GLN A 330 9.15 2.82 9.17
N PRO A 331 7.98 3.11 9.78
CA PRO A 331 7.93 3.81 11.07
C PRO A 331 8.59 3.01 12.20
N VAL A 332 8.55 1.68 12.13
CA VAL A 332 9.17 0.77 13.11
C VAL A 332 10.69 0.88 13.05
N MET A 333 11.27 0.96 11.84
CA MET A 333 12.70 1.19 11.64
C MET A 333 13.12 2.55 12.22
N TRP A 334 12.40 3.62 11.89
CA TRP A 334 12.69 4.96 12.40
C TRP A 334 12.53 5.04 13.91
N ALA A 335 11.48 4.43 14.49
CA ALA A 335 11.28 4.37 15.94
C ALA A 335 12.46 3.67 16.64
N ALA A 336 12.87 2.49 16.14
CA ALA A 336 13.98 1.74 16.70
C ALA A 336 15.31 2.50 16.60
N GLU A 337 15.58 3.16 15.47
CA GLU A 337 16.79 3.96 15.30
C GLU A 337 16.77 5.22 16.16
N ALA A 338 15.61 5.86 16.31
CA ALA A 338 15.46 7.04 17.14
C ALA A 338 15.67 6.73 18.62
N ILE A 339 14.94 5.77 19.19
CA ILE A 339 15.06 5.45 20.62
C ILE A 339 16.45 4.93 20.97
N SER A 340 17.08 4.12 20.11
CA SER A 340 18.46 3.67 20.35
C SER A 340 19.49 4.80 20.29
N SER A 341 19.31 5.77 19.38
CA SER A 341 20.15 6.98 19.35
C SER A 341 19.94 7.83 20.59
N LEU A 342 18.69 8.07 21.00
CA LEU A 342 18.35 8.85 22.20
C LEU A 342 18.89 8.19 23.47
N SER A 343 18.80 6.85 23.57
CA SER A 343 19.41 6.07 24.64
C SER A 343 20.91 6.30 24.76
N VAL A 344 21.65 6.35 23.65
CA VAL A 344 23.10 6.60 23.71
C VAL A 344 23.42 8.05 24.04
N PHE A 345 22.72 9.01 23.43
CA PHE A 345 22.96 10.42 23.72
C PHE A 345 22.62 10.79 25.17
N SER A 346 21.69 10.08 25.82
CA SER A 346 21.33 10.31 27.21
C SER A 346 22.49 10.11 28.19
N LEU A 347 23.49 9.28 27.87
CA LEU A 347 24.70 9.12 28.69
C LEU A 347 25.46 10.44 28.87
N THR A 348 25.34 11.37 27.92
CA THR A 348 26.07 12.64 27.91
C THR A 348 25.18 13.88 28.04
N GLU A 349 23.92 13.79 27.60
CA GLU A 349 23.02 14.94 27.48
C GLU A 349 21.86 14.94 28.49
N ASP A 350 21.51 13.78 29.07
CA ASP A 350 20.40 13.64 30.02
C ASP A 350 20.86 13.81 31.47
N HIS A 351 20.72 15.03 31.98
CA HIS A 351 21.13 15.41 33.33
C HIS A 351 20.25 14.78 34.43
N HIS A 352 19.04 14.36 34.08
CA HIS A 352 18.05 13.87 35.04
C HIS A 352 17.96 12.34 35.06
N GLY A 353 18.67 11.64 34.17
CA GLY A 353 18.62 10.17 34.04
C GLY A 353 17.24 9.64 33.64
N ILE A 354 16.43 10.49 32.99
CA ILE A 354 15.07 10.18 32.52
C ILE A 354 15.07 8.97 31.58
N VAL A 355 15.95 9.00 30.57
CA VAL A 355 16.01 8.00 29.50
C VAL A 355 16.55 6.68 30.03
N GLN A 356 17.52 6.75 30.94
CA GLN A 356 18.25 5.61 31.48
C GLN A 356 17.32 4.64 32.22
N LYS A 357 16.27 5.17 32.86
CA LYS A 357 15.22 4.39 33.52
C LYS A 357 14.46 3.46 32.55
N ASP A 358 14.24 3.90 31.31
CA ASP A 358 13.40 3.17 30.34
C ASP A 358 14.21 2.29 29.38
N ILE A 359 15.54 2.25 29.51
CA ILE A 359 16.42 1.38 28.71
C ILE A 359 15.98 -0.09 28.75
N PRO A 360 15.60 -0.67 29.91
CA PRO A 360 15.18 -2.08 29.95
C PRO A 360 13.93 -2.33 29.09
N THR A 361 12.97 -1.41 29.17
CA THR A 361 11.74 -1.44 28.36
C THR A 361 12.05 -1.32 26.87
N ILE A 362 12.95 -0.42 26.49
CA ILE A 362 13.39 -0.21 25.10
C ILE A 362 14.07 -1.48 24.56
N VAL A 363 15.00 -2.05 25.32
CA VAL A 363 15.74 -3.26 24.94
C VAL A 363 14.79 -4.45 24.77
N ASN A 364 13.85 -4.66 25.69
CA ASN A 364 12.86 -5.72 25.60
C ASN A 364 11.95 -5.56 24.36
N ALA A 365 11.53 -4.34 24.03
CA ALA A 365 10.75 -4.07 22.82
C ALA A 365 11.54 -4.38 21.54
N LEU A 366 12.81 -3.99 21.47
CA LEU A 366 13.70 -4.30 20.34
C LEU A 366 13.96 -5.81 20.20
N LEU A 367 14.20 -6.51 21.32
CA LEU A 367 14.39 -7.97 21.35
C LEU A 367 13.12 -8.70 20.91
N SER A 368 11.94 -8.26 21.33
CA SER A 368 10.65 -8.80 20.92
C SER A 368 10.49 -8.77 19.39
N VAL A 369 10.79 -7.63 18.76
CA VAL A 369 10.77 -7.49 17.29
C VAL A 369 11.83 -8.37 16.63
N LYS A 370 13.05 -8.45 17.18
CA LYS A 370 14.12 -9.32 16.67
C LYS A 370 13.68 -10.79 16.66
N GLN A 371 13.12 -11.28 17.75
CA GLN A 371 12.61 -12.66 17.86
C GLN A 371 11.48 -12.94 16.86
N ALA A 372 10.52 -12.01 16.72
CA ALA A 372 9.44 -12.14 15.74
C ALA A 372 9.99 -12.23 14.30
N LEU A 373 10.99 -11.41 13.95
CA LEU A 373 11.65 -11.44 12.65
C LEU A 373 12.47 -12.72 12.42
N ASP A 374 13.20 -13.21 13.42
CA ASP A 374 13.95 -14.46 13.34
C ASP A 374 13.03 -15.68 13.11
N LYS A 375 11.88 -15.69 13.78
CA LYS A 375 10.85 -16.73 13.59
C LYS A 375 10.29 -16.70 12.18
N GLN A 376 10.00 -15.49 11.66
CA GLN A 376 9.50 -15.31 10.29
C GLN A 376 10.55 -15.65 9.23
N GLN A 377 11.84 -15.42 9.48
CA GLN A 377 12.88 -15.83 8.54
C GLN A 377 12.88 -17.35 8.34
N LYS A 378 12.72 -18.13 9.41
CA LYS A 378 12.66 -19.59 9.32
C LYS A 378 11.43 -20.08 8.54
N SER A 379 10.27 -19.45 8.71
CA SER A 379 9.04 -19.80 7.98
C SER A 379 9.05 -19.34 6.53
N VAL A 380 9.52 -18.12 6.24
CA VAL A 380 9.59 -17.53 4.90
C VAL A 380 10.62 -18.25 4.02
N ILE A 381 11.77 -18.65 4.59
CA ILE A 381 12.76 -19.47 3.86
C ILE A 381 12.20 -20.87 3.56
N LEU A 382 11.39 -21.44 4.45
CA LEU A 382 10.75 -22.74 4.21
C LEU A 382 9.65 -22.67 3.13
N ALA A 383 8.93 -21.55 3.05
CA ALA A 383 7.82 -21.34 2.12
C ALA A 383 8.26 -20.91 0.70
N ARG A 384 9.33 -20.13 0.55
CA ARG A 384 9.74 -19.50 -0.73
C ARG A 384 10.59 -20.38 -1.65
N ARG A 385 10.09 -21.58 -2.01
CA ARG A 385 10.67 -22.34 -3.14
C ARG A 385 10.19 -21.87 -4.52
N LEU A 386 9.51 -20.73 -4.65
CA LEU A 386 9.05 -20.24 -5.96
C LEU A 386 8.96 -18.71 -6.04
N GLN A 387 9.62 -18.17 -7.07
CA GLN A 387 9.41 -16.87 -7.75
C GLN A 387 10.30 -15.64 -7.43
N THR A 388 10.61 -14.97 -8.54
CA THR A 388 11.58 -13.88 -8.78
C THR A 388 11.03 -12.48 -8.45
N GLU A 389 9.73 -12.35 -8.15
CA GLU A 389 9.07 -11.03 -7.98
C GLU A 389 9.21 -10.39 -6.59
N ASP A 390 9.71 -11.13 -5.58
CA ASP A 390 9.79 -10.66 -4.18
C ASP A 390 11.10 -9.90 -3.85
N LYS A 391 11.72 -9.18 -4.80
CA LYS A 391 12.99 -8.45 -4.54
C LYS A 391 12.82 -7.33 -3.51
N LEU A 392 11.81 -6.47 -3.68
CA LEU A 392 11.55 -5.34 -2.78
C LEU A 392 11.19 -5.79 -1.36
N ILE A 393 10.34 -6.82 -1.24
CA ILE A 393 9.94 -7.36 0.06
C ILE A 393 11.14 -7.95 0.79
N ARG A 394 12.03 -8.63 0.06
CA ARG A 394 13.29 -9.13 0.63
C ARG A 394 14.17 -7.99 1.11
N GLU A 395 14.29 -6.92 0.32
CA GLU A 395 15.07 -5.73 0.68
C GLU A 395 14.51 -5.04 1.94
N ILE A 396 13.20 -4.83 2.01
CA ILE A 396 12.52 -4.26 3.19
C ILE A 396 12.77 -5.15 4.42
N PHE A 397 12.56 -6.46 4.28
CA PHE A 397 12.80 -7.41 5.38
C PHE A 397 14.25 -7.38 5.88
N THR A 398 15.22 -7.39 4.96
CA THR A 398 16.65 -7.30 5.32
C THR A 398 17.00 -5.97 5.96
N SER A 399 16.41 -4.87 5.47
CA SER A 399 16.65 -3.52 5.98
C SER A 399 16.11 -3.37 7.39
N LEU A 400 14.88 -3.83 7.63
CA LEU A 400 14.26 -3.86 8.94
C LEU A 400 15.07 -4.68 9.95
N ARG A 401 15.45 -5.91 9.60
CA ARG A 401 16.30 -6.76 10.45
C ARG A 401 17.61 -6.07 10.80
N SER A 402 18.25 -5.45 9.80
CA SER A 402 19.52 -4.75 9.98
C SER A 402 19.35 -3.52 10.88
N ALA A 403 18.26 -2.77 10.74
CA ALA A 403 17.96 -1.62 11.60
C ALA A 403 17.76 -2.04 13.06
N ILE A 404 16.96 -3.07 13.33
CA ILE A 404 16.75 -3.58 14.71
C ILE A 404 18.06 -4.07 15.32
N LYS A 405 18.85 -4.86 14.58
CA LYS A 405 20.18 -5.32 15.05
C LYS A 405 21.12 -4.16 15.33
N ARG A 406 21.18 -3.17 14.44
CA ARG A 406 22.00 -1.97 14.61
C ARG A 406 21.57 -1.17 15.84
N SER A 407 20.28 -1.03 16.10
CA SER A 407 19.75 -0.36 17.29
C SER A 407 20.14 -1.10 18.57
N LEU A 408 20.09 -2.44 18.58
CA LEU A 408 20.55 -3.24 19.72
C LEU A 408 22.07 -3.11 19.92
N TYR A 409 22.87 -3.28 18.88
CA TYR A 409 24.33 -3.09 18.95
C TYR A 409 24.70 -1.70 19.45
N ARG A 410 23.99 -0.66 18.99
CA ARG A 410 24.20 0.73 19.43
C ARG A 410 24.01 0.87 20.94
N ILE A 411 22.96 0.29 21.51
CA ILE A 411 22.72 0.34 22.96
C ILE A 411 23.77 -0.52 23.68
N VAL A 412 23.92 -1.78 23.31
CA VAL A 412 24.80 -2.75 23.98
C VAL A 412 26.25 -2.28 24.05
N THR A 413 26.79 -1.73 22.95
CA THR A 413 28.19 -1.28 22.90
C THR A 413 28.44 -0.05 23.78
N ASN A 414 27.47 0.86 23.90
CA ASN A 414 27.65 2.08 24.70
C ASN A 414 27.28 1.88 26.17
N PHE A 415 26.37 0.96 26.47
CA PHE A 415 25.95 0.64 27.83
C PHE A 415 26.69 -0.55 28.43
N GLU A 416 27.67 -1.15 27.73
CA GLU A 416 28.45 -2.31 28.19
C GLU A 416 28.92 -2.21 29.66
N PRO A 417 29.48 -1.06 30.14
CA PRO A 417 29.91 -0.94 31.53
C PRO A 417 28.76 -1.00 32.55
N TYR A 418 27.54 -0.69 32.12
CA TYR A 418 26.36 -0.52 32.96
C TYR A 418 25.34 -1.66 32.80
N ILE A 419 25.61 -2.68 31.97
CA ILE A 419 24.64 -3.75 31.66
C ILE A 419 24.13 -4.47 32.91
N ASN A 420 24.99 -4.67 33.90
CA ASN A 420 24.61 -5.33 35.15
C ASN A 420 23.68 -4.46 36.01
N ASP A 421 23.71 -3.14 35.84
CA ASP A 421 22.92 -2.17 36.60
C ASP A 421 21.55 -1.92 35.95
N LEU A 422 21.37 -2.33 34.68
CA LEU A 422 20.14 -2.10 33.91
C LEU A 422 18.95 -2.98 34.34
N CYS A 423 19.03 -3.78 35.41
CA CYS A 423 17.91 -4.60 35.93
C CYS A 423 17.14 -5.39 34.84
N LEU A 424 17.87 -5.92 33.85
CA LEU A 424 17.30 -6.67 32.73
C LEU A 424 16.90 -8.09 33.17
N GLU A 425 15.84 -8.64 32.57
CA GLU A 425 15.45 -10.04 32.78
C GLU A 425 16.57 -10.99 32.32
N SER A 426 16.75 -12.12 33.02
CA SER A 426 17.82 -13.10 32.71
C SER A 426 17.79 -13.57 31.26
N ALA A 427 16.61 -13.77 30.67
CA ALA A 427 16.47 -14.18 29.28
C ALA A 427 16.88 -13.06 28.29
N ALA A 428 16.65 -11.80 28.62
CA ALA A 428 17.10 -10.67 27.83
C ALA A 428 18.62 -10.53 27.90
N VAL A 429 19.22 -10.70 29.09
CA VAL A 429 20.68 -10.68 29.28
C VAL A 429 21.38 -11.76 28.44
N GLU A 430 20.87 -12.99 28.44
CA GLU A 430 21.40 -14.08 27.60
C GLU A 430 21.36 -13.74 26.10
N GLN A 431 20.29 -13.10 25.64
CA GLN A 431 20.19 -12.67 24.24
C GLN A 431 21.13 -11.50 23.93
N LEU A 432 21.38 -10.60 24.87
CA LEU A 432 22.33 -9.50 24.70
C LEU A 432 23.78 -9.96 24.74
N GLN A 433 24.08 -11.07 25.43
CA GLN A 433 25.42 -11.67 25.42
C GLN A 433 25.86 -12.08 24.01
N SER A 434 24.97 -12.46 23.10
CA SER A 434 25.35 -12.74 21.71
C SER A 434 25.74 -11.45 20.95
N PHE A 435 25.10 -10.31 21.27
CA PHE A 435 25.47 -9.00 20.75
C PHE A 435 26.79 -8.48 21.36
N LEU A 436 27.02 -8.65 22.66
CA LEU A 436 28.29 -8.29 23.31
C LEU A 436 29.48 -9.05 22.71
N ASN A 437 29.26 -10.32 22.33
CA ASN A 437 30.27 -11.16 21.70
C ASN A 437 30.36 -10.99 20.17
N TYR A 438 29.64 -10.03 19.58
CA TYR A 438 29.60 -9.78 18.14
C TYR A 438 29.25 -11.02 17.29
N LYS A 439 28.34 -11.87 17.78
CA LYS A 439 27.92 -13.12 17.12
C LYS A 439 26.65 -12.98 16.26
N GLU A 440 26.02 -11.81 16.25
CA GLU A 440 24.70 -11.54 15.63
C GLU A 440 24.76 -10.70 14.36
#